data_AF-A0A529Y5U3-F1
#
_entry.id   AF-A0A529Y5U3-F1
#
_cell.length_a   1.000
_cell.length_b   1.000
_cell.length_c   1.000
_cell.angle_alpha   90.00
_cell.angle_beta   90.00
_cell.angle_gamma   90.00
#
_symmetry.space_group_name_H-M   'P 1'
#
loop_
_entity.id
_entity.type
_entity.pdbx_description
1 polymer ?
#
loop_
_entity_poly.entity_id
_entity_poly.type
_entity_poly.pdbx_seq_one_letter_code
_entity_poly.pdbx_strand_id
1 'polypeptide(L)'
;SKGTGSNPMWPSGLRWDCATAAKIVCERDGSCKAVKGDAPFLLNYDSNNIEFASGNVRIKRHYQQTVQASPLQSEVKVELADNRVIWLTAVDASRTYSDAWVGALTELKGGAVLLVSQGVYCTPHK
;
A
#
# COMPACT_ATOMS: atom_id res chain seq x y z
N SER A 1 2.77 -11.66 27.26
CA SER A 1 3.44 -10.86 26.21
C SER A 1 2.38 -10.43 25.20
N LYS A 2 2.08 -9.12 25.09
CA LYS A 2 1.21 -8.62 24.02
C LYS A 2 2.00 -8.74 22.72
N GLY A 3 1.70 -9.75 21.92
CA GLY A 3 2.35 -9.95 20.63
C GLY A 3 2.15 -8.70 19.78
N THR A 4 3.24 -8.01 19.45
CA THR A 4 3.29 -7.13 18.28
C THR A 4 2.85 -7.98 17.10
N GLY A 5 1.63 -7.74 16.61
CA GLY A 5 1.04 -8.54 15.55
C GLY A 5 1.97 -8.56 14.35
N SER A 6 2.38 -9.77 13.96
CA SER A 6 3.11 -10.00 12.71
C SER A 6 2.30 -9.40 11.57
N ASN A 7 2.97 -8.81 10.56
CA ASN A 7 2.27 -8.29 9.39
C ASN A 7 1.37 -9.41 8.81
N PRO A 8 0.06 -9.20 8.67
CA PRO A 8 -0.90 -10.23 8.26
C PRO A 8 -0.68 -10.73 6.82
N MET A 9 0.16 -10.05 6.04
CA MET A 9 0.60 -10.51 4.73
C MET A 9 1.69 -11.59 4.83
N TRP A 10 2.56 -11.57 5.85
CA TRP A 10 3.73 -12.46 5.90
C TRP A 10 3.41 -13.97 5.87
N PRO A 11 2.29 -14.46 6.44
CA PRO A 11 1.96 -15.88 6.37
C PRO A 11 1.74 -16.42 4.94
N SER A 12 1.27 -15.59 4.00
CA SER A 12 1.13 -15.97 2.59
C SER A 12 2.41 -15.71 1.78
N GLY A 13 3.39 -15.01 2.34
CA GLY A 13 4.68 -14.74 1.73
C GLY A 13 5.27 -13.38 2.09
N LEU A 14 6.58 -13.23 1.86
CA LEU A 14 7.32 -11.97 2.07
C LEU A 14 7.43 -11.13 0.80
N ARG A 15 6.93 -11.63 -0.33
CA ARG A 15 6.95 -10.98 -1.64
C ARG A 15 5.55 -10.95 -2.23
N TRP A 16 5.17 -9.80 -2.77
CA TRP A 16 3.82 -9.53 -3.23
C TRP A 16 3.82 -8.79 -4.56
N ASP A 17 3.23 -9.41 -5.58
CA ASP A 17 3.00 -8.77 -6.87
C ASP A 17 1.84 -7.80 -6.73
N CYS A 18 2.11 -6.52 -6.98
CA CYS A 18 1.12 -5.46 -6.87
C CYS A 18 0.95 -4.71 -8.20
N ALA A 19 -0.27 -4.24 -8.46
CA ALA A 19 -0.57 -3.36 -9.57
C ALA A 19 -1.36 -2.15 -9.07
N THR A 20 -1.04 -0.97 -9.60
CA THR A 20 -1.86 0.21 -9.35
C THR A 20 -3.04 0.27 -10.30
N ALA A 21 -4.23 0.66 -9.87
CA ALA A 21 -5.35 0.99 -10.74
C ALA A 21 -5.39 2.51 -11.01
N ALA A 22 -6.59 3.07 -11.24
CA ALA A 22 -6.82 4.49 -11.44
C ALA A 22 -6.00 5.39 -10.50
N LYS A 23 -5.39 6.43 -11.08
CA LYS A 23 -4.57 7.42 -10.39
C LYS A 23 -5.38 8.71 -10.23
N ILE A 24 -5.54 9.17 -9.01
CA ILE A 24 -6.14 10.45 -8.66
C ILE A 24 -5.01 11.44 -8.40
N VAL A 25 -5.08 12.60 -9.05
CA VAL A 25 -4.17 13.73 -8.82
C VAL A 25 -5.01 14.89 -8.32
N CYS A 26 -4.73 15.37 -7.11
CA CYS A 26 -5.37 16.56 -6.57
C CYS A 26 -4.38 17.73 -6.52
N GLU A 27 -4.82 18.85 -7.05
CA GLU A 27 -4.07 20.09 -7.17
C GLU A 27 -4.47 21.09 -6.08
N ARG A 28 -3.65 22.13 -5.90
CA ARG A 28 -3.83 23.14 -4.86
C ARG A 28 -5.10 23.98 -5.05
N ASP A 29 -5.60 24.07 -6.27
CA ASP A 29 -6.86 24.75 -6.61
C ASP A 29 -8.11 23.97 -6.16
N GLY A 30 -7.94 22.80 -5.55
CA GLY A 30 -9.02 21.93 -5.10
C GLY A 30 -9.54 21.00 -6.19
N SER A 31 -9.01 21.06 -7.41
CA SER A 31 -9.37 20.14 -8.47
C SER A 31 -8.72 18.77 -8.23
N CYS A 32 -9.50 17.70 -8.46
CA CYS A 32 -9.01 16.33 -8.47
C CYS A 32 -9.39 15.69 -9.80
N LYS A 33 -8.42 15.08 -10.48
CA LYS A 33 -8.63 14.41 -11.76
C LYS A 33 -8.23 12.95 -11.65
N ALA A 34 -9.09 12.08 -12.16
CA ALA A 34 -8.75 10.67 -12.37
C ALA A 34 -8.04 10.54 -13.72
N VAL A 35 -6.85 9.97 -13.70
CA VAL A 35 -6.10 9.55 -14.88
C VAL A 35 -5.87 8.05 -14.81
N LYS A 36 -5.62 7.43 -15.96
CA LYS A 36 -5.31 6.01 -15.99
C LYS A 36 -4.05 5.75 -15.16
N GLY A 37 -4.13 4.84 -14.21
CA GLY A 37 -2.96 4.14 -13.68
C GLY A 37 -2.95 2.70 -14.21
N ASP A 38 -1.84 1.98 -14.02
CA ASP A 38 -1.63 0.54 -14.31
C ASP A 38 -0.13 0.18 -14.16
N ALA A 39 0.56 0.78 -13.20
CA ALA A 39 1.97 0.50 -12.97
C ALA A 39 2.13 -0.72 -12.02
N PRO A 40 2.77 -1.81 -12.45
CA PRO A 40 3.13 -2.90 -11.56
C PRO A 40 4.30 -2.52 -10.65
N PHE A 41 4.35 -3.14 -9.47
CA PHE A 41 5.49 -3.08 -8.56
C PHE A 41 5.54 -4.33 -7.68
N LEU A 42 6.74 -4.70 -7.21
CA LEU A 42 6.91 -5.79 -6.25
C LEU A 42 7.09 -5.20 -4.85
N LEU A 43 6.20 -5.54 -3.91
CA LEU A 43 6.41 -5.29 -2.49
C LEU A 43 7.25 -6.44 -1.92
N ASN A 44 8.50 -6.15 -1.60
CA ASN A 44 9.51 -7.13 -1.21
C ASN A 44 9.94 -6.89 0.25
N TYR A 45 9.27 -7.56 1.19
CA TYR A 45 9.63 -7.51 2.60
C TYR A 45 10.98 -8.19 2.88
N ASP A 46 11.41 -9.19 2.09
CA ASP A 46 12.70 -9.87 2.26
C ASP A 46 13.88 -8.91 2.10
N SER A 47 13.83 -8.08 1.04
CA SER A 47 14.87 -7.06 0.79
C SER A 47 14.56 -5.71 1.46
N ASN A 48 13.41 -5.60 2.13
CA ASN A 48 12.88 -4.38 2.72
C ASN A 48 12.79 -3.22 1.70
N ASN A 49 12.34 -3.52 0.47
CA ASN A 49 12.18 -2.57 -0.63
C ASN A 49 10.85 -2.76 -1.36
N ILE A 50 10.46 -1.73 -2.10
CA ILE A 50 9.50 -1.86 -3.19
C ILE A 50 10.22 -1.65 -4.51
N GLU A 51 10.04 -2.57 -5.44
CA GLU A 51 10.66 -2.58 -6.75
C GLU A 51 9.67 -2.01 -7.75
N PHE A 52 9.82 -0.72 -8.07
CA PHE A 52 9.08 -0.06 -9.14
C PHE A 52 9.88 -0.12 -10.44
N ALA A 53 9.20 0.03 -11.59
CA ALA A 53 9.89 0.17 -12.88
C ALA A 53 10.88 1.35 -12.92
N SER A 54 10.62 2.42 -12.15
CA SER A 54 11.49 3.58 -12.05
C SER A 54 12.66 3.40 -11.06
N GLY A 55 12.73 2.25 -10.37
CA GLY A 55 13.77 1.95 -9.39
C GLY A 55 13.22 1.53 -8.02
N ASN A 56 14.14 1.00 -7.20
CA ASN A 56 13.80 0.46 -5.89
C ASN A 56 13.70 1.58 -4.85
N VAL A 57 12.72 1.46 -3.96
CA VAL A 57 12.54 2.37 -2.83
C VAL A 57 12.44 1.59 -1.54
N ARG A 58 13.28 1.97 -0.57
CA ARG A 58 13.35 1.29 0.72
C ARG A 58 12.07 1.46 1.52
N ILE A 59 11.62 0.36 2.13
CA ILE A 59 10.56 0.37 3.14
C ILE A 59 11.16 0.97 4.42
N LYS A 60 10.66 2.12 4.82
CA LYS A 60 11.09 2.83 6.02
C LYS A 60 10.49 2.17 7.25
N ARG A 61 9.19 1.89 7.20
CA ARG A 61 8.41 1.28 8.29
C ARG A 61 7.22 0.51 7.73
N HIS A 62 6.78 -0.52 8.43
CA HIS A 62 5.52 -1.18 8.18
C HIS A 62 4.80 -1.39 9.51
N TYR A 63 3.47 -1.34 9.49
CA TYR A 63 2.66 -1.50 10.69
C TYR A 63 1.38 -2.24 10.36
N GLN A 64 0.96 -3.10 11.29
CA GLN A 64 -0.43 -3.50 11.39
C GLN A 64 -1.16 -2.44 12.20
N GLN A 65 -2.21 -1.85 11.64
CA GLN A 65 -3.08 -0.92 12.33
C GLN A 65 -4.48 -1.55 12.46
N THR A 66 -4.96 -1.64 13.70
CA THR A 66 -6.36 -1.93 13.98
C THR A 66 -7.06 -0.61 14.25
N VAL A 67 -7.96 -0.20 13.35
CA VAL A 67 -8.75 1.01 13.54
C VAL A 67 -10.01 0.64 14.32
N GLN A 68 -10.11 1.15 15.56
CA GLN A 68 -11.28 0.90 16.41
C GLN A 68 -12.56 1.40 15.71
N ALA A 69 -13.58 0.55 15.66
CA ALA A 69 -14.85 0.79 14.96
C ALA A 69 -14.76 0.93 13.42
N SER A 70 -13.61 0.66 12.80
CA SER A 70 -13.56 0.46 11.35
C SER A 70 -14.14 -0.92 10.98
N PRO A 71 -14.96 -1.04 9.93
CA PRO A 71 -15.28 -2.35 9.35
C PRO A 71 -14.01 -3.05 8.81
N LEU A 72 -12.96 -2.29 8.48
CA LEU A 72 -11.63 -2.75 8.09
C LEU A 72 -10.76 -2.88 9.36
N GLN A 73 -10.89 -4.01 10.07
CA GLN A 73 -10.29 -4.17 11.41
C GLN A 73 -8.78 -4.49 11.41
N SER A 74 -8.21 -4.84 10.24
CA SER A 74 -6.78 -5.07 10.06
C SER A 74 -6.32 -4.38 8.78
N GLU A 75 -5.56 -3.30 8.94
CA GLU A 75 -4.92 -2.58 7.84
C GLU A 75 -3.40 -2.75 7.93
N VAL A 76 -2.76 -2.87 6.78
CA VAL A 76 -1.32 -2.82 6.65
C VAL A 76 -0.94 -1.46 6.10
N LYS A 77 -0.11 -0.74 6.84
CA LYS A 77 0.51 0.51 6.41
C LYS A 77 1.98 0.27 6.10
N VAL A 78 2.44 0.66 4.92
CA VAL A 78 3.86 0.62 4.53
C VAL A 78 4.31 2.04 4.19
N GLU A 79 5.25 2.57 4.95
CA GLU A 79 5.86 3.89 4.72
C GLU A 79 7.18 3.72 3.97
N LEU A 80 7.35 4.44 2.87
CA LEU A 80 8.55 4.40 2.04
C LEU A 80 9.51 5.55 2.36
N ALA A 81 10.78 5.36 2.00
CA ALA A 81 11.83 6.35 2.21
C ALA A 81 11.62 7.66 1.43
N ASP A 82 10.85 7.62 0.35
CA ASP A 82 10.53 8.79 -0.50
C ASP A 82 9.18 9.44 -0.14
N ASN A 83 8.66 9.18 1.07
CA ASN A 83 7.41 9.72 1.61
C ASN A 83 6.12 9.17 0.97
N ARG A 84 6.22 8.19 0.08
CA ARG A 84 5.04 7.43 -0.34
C ARG A 84 4.56 6.51 0.78
N VAL A 85 3.26 6.30 0.86
CA VAL A 85 2.62 5.44 1.84
C VAL A 85 1.65 4.50 1.13
N ILE A 86 1.74 3.21 1.42
CA ILE A 86 0.79 2.20 0.97
C ILE A 86 -0.11 1.83 2.14
N TRP A 87 -1.42 1.81 1.90
CA TRP A 87 -2.43 1.26 2.81
C TRP A 87 -3.08 0.08 2.13
N LEU A 88 -3.19 -1.05 2.84
CA LEU A 88 -3.78 -2.28 2.34
C LEU A 88 -4.75 -2.85 3.36
N THR A 89 -5.83 -3.45 2.88
CA THR A 89 -6.79 -4.24 3.64
C THR A 89 -7.04 -5.56 2.92
N ALA A 90 -7.35 -6.60 3.69
CA ALA A 90 -7.66 -7.93 3.15
C ALA A 90 -8.95 -7.88 2.32
N VAL A 91 -8.96 -8.52 1.15
CA VAL A 91 -10.15 -8.61 0.29
C VAL A 91 -11.13 -9.64 0.83
N ASP A 92 -10.64 -10.77 1.33
CA ASP A 92 -11.50 -11.73 1.99
C ASP A 92 -11.89 -11.22 3.39
N ALA A 93 -13.14 -11.46 3.76
CA ALA A 93 -13.65 -11.10 5.08
C ALA A 93 -13.01 -11.93 6.23
N SER A 94 -11.87 -12.60 5.99
CA SER A 94 -11.15 -13.40 6.99
C SER A 94 -10.62 -12.55 8.13
N ARG A 95 -10.47 -11.23 7.92
CA ARG A 95 -10.00 -10.24 8.92
C ARG A 95 -8.61 -10.54 9.52
N THR A 96 -7.92 -11.57 9.03
CA THR A 96 -6.67 -12.09 9.62
C THR A 96 -5.62 -12.47 8.58
N TYR A 97 -5.95 -13.22 7.53
CA TYR A 97 -5.00 -13.65 6.50
C TYR A 97 -5.67 -13.68 5.13
N SER A 98 -5.05 -13.09 4.12
CA SER A 98 -5.61 -13.06 2.77
C SER A 98 -4.54 -13.22 1.72
N ASP A 99 -4.86 -13.93 0.64
CA ASP A 99 -4.05 -13.99 -0.58
C ASP A 99 -4.37 -12.85 -1.56
N ALA A 100 -5.22 -11.90 -1.14
CA ALA A 100 -5.59 -10.75 -1.94
C ALA A 100 -5.75 -9.50 -1.06
N TRP A 101 -4.98 -8.46 -1.37
CA TRP A 101 -4.99 -7.21 -0.61
C TRP A 101 -5.31 -6.04 -1.54
N VAL A 102 -6.14 -5.12 -1.07
CA VAL A 102 -6.53 -3.91 -1.82
C VAL A 102 -6.28 -2.66 -1.00
N GLY A 103 -6.05 -1.53 -1.65
CA GLY A 103 -6.02 -0.25 -0.98
C GLY A 103 -5.45 0.85 -1.86
N ALA A 104 -4.50 1.62 -1.34
CA ALA A 104 -3.96 2.79 -2.04
C ALA A 104 -2.46 3.01 -1.82
N LEU A 105 -1.77 3.44 -2.88
CA LEU A 105 -0.44 4.04 -2.85
C LEU A 105 -0.60 5.55 -2.94
N THR A 106 -0.22 6.25 -1.88
CA THR A 106 -0.41 7.68 -1.73
C THR A 106 0.93 8.41 -1.63
N GLU A 107 1.05 9.53 -2.31
CA GLU A 107 2.17 10.44 -2.24
C GLU A 107 1.67 11.86 -1.95
N LEU A 108 2.12 12.43 -0.83
CA LEU A 108 1.90 13.84 -0.53
C LEU A 108 2.96 14.68 -1.25
N LYS A 109 2.52 15.77 -1.88
CA LYS A 109 3.36 16.68 -2.66
C LYS A 109 3.28 18.10 -2.05
N GLY A 110 4.30 18.92 -2.28
CA GLY A 110 4.43 20.27 -1.69
C GLY A 110 4.18 21.45 -2.64
N GLY A 111 3.63 21.21 -3.83
CA GLY A 111 3.59 22.20 -4.92
C GLY A 111 2.19 22.48 -5.46
N ALA A 112 2.09 22.63 -6.79
CA ALA A 112 0.81 22.74 -7.50
C ALA A 112 -0.02 21.46 -7.36
N VAL A 113 0.64 20.30 -7.41
CA VAL A 113 0.07 19.02 -7.00
C VAL A 113 0.24 18.88 -5.49
N LEU A 114 -0.83 18.49 -4.79
CA LEU A 114 -0.85 18.24 -3.35
C LEU A 114 -0.89 16.74 -3.01
N LEU A 115 -1.57 15.95 -3.83
CA LEU A 115 -1.79 14.53 -3.59
C LEU A 115 -1.76 13.76 -4.90
N VAL A 116 -1.04 12.65 -4.89
CA VAL A 116 -1.22 11.57 -5.86
C VAL A 116 -1.68 10.34 -5.08
N SER A 117 -2.79 9.74 -5.47
CA SER A 117 -3.28 8.50 -4.87
C SER A 117 -3.63 7.51 -5.97
N GLN A 118 -3.20 6.27 -5.85
CA GLN A 118 -3.46 5.22 -6.82
C GLN A 118 -4.09 4.04 -6.10
N GLY A 119 -5.18 3.49 -6.64
CA GLY A 119 -5.69 2.21 -6.15
C GLY A 119 -4.61 1.13 -6.26
N VAL A 120 -4.54 0.19 -5.33
CA VAL A 120 -3.55 -0.90 -5.32
C VAL A 120 -4.27 -2.22 -5.14
N TYR A 121 -3.83 -3.24 -5.88
CA TYR A 121 -4.18 -4.63 -5.68
C TYR A 121 -2.90 -5.46 -5.60
N CYS A 122 -2.79 -6.33 -4.59
CA CYS A 122 -1.62 -7.18 -4.35
C CYS A 122 -2.02 -8.63 -4.12
N THR A 123 -1.21 -9.56 -4.66
CA THR A 123 -1.31 -11.01 -4.45
C THR A 123 0.07 -11.60 -4.11
N PRO A 124 0.16 -12.76 -3.44
CA PRO A 124 1.42 -13.40 -3.16
C PRO A 124 2.24 -13.58 -4.44
N HIS A 125 3.52 -13.25 -4.37
CA HIS A 125 4.45 -13.51 -5.46
C HIS A 125 4.71 -15.01 -5.59
N LYS A 126 4.71 -15.52 -6.82
CA LYS A 126 4.98 -16.94 -7.10
C LYS A 126 6.48 -17.23 -7.23
#